data_AF-A0A942FGU8-F1
#
_entry.id   AF-A0A942FGU8-F1
#
_cell.length_a   1.000
_cell.length_b   1.000
_cell.length_c   1.000
_cell.angle_alpha   90.00
_cell.angle_beta   90.00
_cell.angle_gamma   90.00
#
_symmetry.space_group_name_H-M   'P 1'
#
loop_
_entity.id
_entity.type
_entity.pdbx_description
1 polymer ?
#
loop_
_entity_poly.entity_id
_entity_poly.type
_entity_poly.pdbx_seq_one_letter_code
_entity_poly.pdbx_strand_id
1 'polypeptide(L)' 'MRDTELYRYLLGIEEPWTVGRVTLDVENQRVDVWATHPEGIRWPCPECGAMTSLYDHAPERVW' A
#
# COMPACT_ATOMS: atom_id res chain seq x y z
N MET A 1 5.08 17.86 7.52
CA MET A 1 6.11 16.83 7.79
C MET A 1 5.82 15.68 6.83
N ARG A 2 6.83 15.07 6.20
CA ARG A 2 6.63 14.01 5.19
C ARG A 2 6.42 12.67 5.90
N ASP A 3 5.26 12.50 6.52
CA ASP A 3 4.96 11.33 7.36
C ASP A 3 4.94 10.04 6.53
N THR A 4 4.61 10.13 5.25
CA THR A 4 4.54 9.00 4.31
C THR A 4 5.85 8.22 4.18
N GLU A 5 7.01 8.88 4.11
CA GLU A 5 8.30 8.17 4.02
C GLU A 5 8.63 7.44 5.32
N LEU A 6 8.37 8.05 6.47
CA LEU A 6 8.56 7.39 7.76
C LEU A 6 7.74 6.11 7.85
N TYR A 7 6.44 6.19 7.55
CA TYR A 7 5.56 5.02 7.58
C TYR A 7 5.93 3.98 6.51
N ARG A 8 6.41 4.40 5.34
CA ARG A 8 6.95 3.48 4.32
C ARG A 8 8.08 2.64 4.90
N TYR A 9 9.05 3.27 5.57
CA TYR A 9 10.17 2.57 6.20
C TYR A 9 9.73 1.71 7.39
N LEU A 10 8.89 2.24 8.29
CA LEU A 10 8.46 1.51 9.49
C LEU A 10 7.63 0.26 9.17
N LEU A 11 6.80 0.32 8.14
CA LEU A 11 5.95 -0.79 7.72
C LEU A 11 6.63 -1.72 6.71
N GLY A 12 7.88 -1.42 6.29
CA GLY A 12 8.60 -2.22 5.30
C GLY A 12 7.92 -2.23 3.92
N ILE A 13 7.28 -1.11 3.54
CA ILE A 13 6.63 -0.98 2.24
C ILE A 13 7.73 -0.71 1.19
N GLU A 14 7.91 -1.67 0.29
CA GLU A 14 8.91 -1.64 -0.77
C GLU A 14 8.29 -1.45 -2.15
N GLU A 15 9.14 -1.16 -3.15
CA GLU A 15 8.70 -1.05 -4.53
C GLU A 15 7.96 -2.32 -4.99
N PRO A 16 6.88 -2.17 -5.79
CA PRO A 16 6.42 -0.91 -6.38
C PRO A 16 5.40 -0.13 -5.51
N TRP A 17 5.22 -0.52 -4.25
CA TRP A 17 4.32 0.14 -3.33
C TRP A 17 4.96 1.36 -2.68
N THR A 18 4.14 2.34 -2.35
CA THR A 18 4.51 3.53 -1.58
C THR A 18 3.38 3.91 -0.63
N VAL A 19 3.65 4.81 0.32
CA VAL A 19 2.60 5.36 1.18
C VAL A 19 2.08 6.65 0.54
N GLY A 20 0.84 6.60 0.04
CA GLY A 20 0.20 7.75 -0.60
C GLY A 20 -0.43 8.73 0.40
N ARG A 21 -0.91 8.22 1.53
CA ARG A 21 -1.58 9.00 2.57
C ARG A 21 -1.43 8.35 3.94
N VAL A 22 -1.32 9.20 4.96
CA VAL A 22 -1.42 8.80 6.37
C VAL A 22 -2.43 9.71 7.06
N THR A 23 -3.32 9.13 7.86
CA THR A 23 -4.25 9.85 8.72
C THR A 23 -4.08 9.36 10.15
N LEU A 24 -3.94 10.32 11.08
CA LEU A 24 -3.82 10.05 12.50
C LEU A 24 -5.11 10.46 13.19
N ASP A 25 -5.76 9.51 13.84
CA ASP A 25 -6.90 9.72 14.72
C ASP A 25 -6.45 9.50 16.16
N VAL A 26 -6.17 10.61 16.85
CA VAL A 26 -5.66 10.58 18.23
C VAL A 26 -6.74 10.17 19.22
N GLU A 27 -7.99 10.56 18.96
CA GLU A 27 -9.12 10.28 19.84
C GLU A 27 -9.39 8.77 19.91
N ASN A 28 -9.33 8.10 18.76
CA ASN A 28 -9.52 6.66 18.64
C ASN A 28 -8.21 5.85 18.68
N GLN A 29 -7.08 6.51 18.93
CA GLN A 29 -5.73 5.91 18.95
C GLN A 29 -5.43 5.06 17.69
N ARG A 30 -5.81 5.57 16.52
CA ARG A 30 -5.75 4.86 15.24
C ARG A 30 -4.87 5.60 14.24
N VAL A 31 -4.12 4.83 13.46
CA VAL A 31 -3.37 5.34 12.30
C VAL A 31 -3.85 4.60 11.07
N ASP A 32 -4.34 5.36 10.09
CA ASP A 32 -4.70 4.83 8.78
C ASP A 32 -3.60 5.14 7.78
N VAL A 33 -3.12 4.11 7.09
CA VAL A 33 -2.02 4.22 6.11
C VAL A 33 -2.50 3.63 4.78
N TRP A 34 -2.54 4.45 3.73
CA TRP A 34 -2.92 4.01 2.39
C TRP A 34 -1.67 3.70 1.57
N ALA A 35 -1.47 2.42 1.28
CA ALA A 35 -0.47 1.96 0.31
C ALA A 35 -0.99 2.13 -1.12
N THR A 36 -0.17 2.70 -2.00
CA THR A 36 -0.50 2.92 -3.41
C THR A 36 0.62 2.41 -4.30
N HIS A 37 0.32 2.19 -5.58
CA HIS A 37 1.31 1.83 -6.59
C HIS A 37 1.05 2.61 -7.89
N PRO A 38 2.06 2.84 -8.73
CA PRO A 38 1.89 3.42 -10.07
C PRO A 38 0.89 2.65 -10.94
N GLU A 39 0.19 3.36 -11.81
CA GLU A 39 -0.65 2.73 -12.84
C GLU A 39 0.18 1.95 -13.87
N GLY A 40 -0.42 0.96 -14.52
CA GLY A 40 0.21 0.21 -15.60
C GLY A 40 1.23 -0.85 -15.17
N ILE A 41 1.42 -1.06 -13.86
CA ILE A 41 2.25 -2.15 -13.35
C ILE A 41 1.63 -3.50 -13.71
N ARG A 42 2.50 -4.41 -14.15
CA ARG A 42 2.15 -5.82 -14.33
C ARG A 42 2.57 -6.62 -13.12
N TRP A 43 1.74 -7.59 -12.76
CA TRP A 43 1.93 -8.46 -11.61
C TRP A 43 2.01 -9.92 -12.06
N PRO A 44 2.79 -10.76 -11.36
CA PRO A 44 2.81 -12.19 -11.66
C PRO A 44 1.46 -12.81 -11.29
N CYS A 45 0.86 -13.54 -12.22
CA CYS A 45 -0.34 -14.33 -11.93
C CYS A 45 -0.02 -15.39 -10.85
N PRO A 46 -0.83 -15.53 -9.79
CA PRO A 46 -0.58 -16.50 -8.73
C PRO A 46 -0.69 -17.96 -9.21
N GLU A 47 -1.38 -18.22 -10.32
CA GLU A 47 -1.55 -19.58 -10.87
C GLU A 47 -0.43 -19.99 -11.83
N CYS A 48 0.03 -19.07 -12.70
CA CYS A 48 0.95 -19.40 -13.80
C CYS A 48 2.22 -18.54 -13.85
N GLY A 49 2.34 -17.50 -13.02
CA GLY A 49 3.51 -16.61 -12.97
C GLY A 49 3.64 -15.61 -14.12
N ALA A 50 2.75 -15.65 -15.13
CA ALA A 50 2.80 -14.70 -16.24
C ALA A 50 2.52 -13.27 -15.77
N MET A 51 3.27 -12.30 -16.32
CA MET A 51 3.11 -10.88 -16.00
C MET A 51 1.86 -10.32 -16.69
N THR A 52 0.81 -10.07 -15.92
CA THR A 52 -0.51 -9.59 -16.39
C THR A 52 -0.87 -8.25 -15.74
N SER A 53 -1.86 -7.53 -16.28
CA SER A 53 -2.43 -6.35 -15.62
C SER A 53 -3.08 -6.70 -14.30
N LEU A 54 -3.09 -5.75 -13.37
CA LEU A 54 -3.86 -5.87 -12.13
C LEU A 54 -5.35 -6.06 -12.48
N TYR A 55 -5.99 -7.02 -11.82
CA TYR A 55 -7.42 -7.25 -11.97
C TYR A 55 -8.23 -6.37 -11.01
N ASP A 56 -7.92 -6.44 -9.71
CA ASP A 56 -8.60 -5.69 -8.65
C ASP A 56 -7.68 -5.51 -7.43
N HIS A 57 -8.09 -4.66 -6.48
CA HIS A 57 -7.42 -4.46 -5.19
C HIS A 57 -8.09 -5.28 -4.09
N ALA A 58 -7.31 -5.71 -3.10
CA ALA A 58 -7.88 -6.32 -1.90
C ALA A 58 -8.69 -5.27 -1.10
N PRO A 59 -9.73 -5.68 -0.35
CA PRO A 59 -10.44 -4.77 0.53
C PRO A 59 -9.51 -4.20 1.59
N GLU A 60 -9.86 -3.02 2.10
CA GLU A 60 -9.15 -2.40 3.22
C GLU A 60 -9.13 -3.32 4.44
N ARG A 61 -8.01 -3.31 5.18
CA ARG A 61 -7.78 -4.16 6.35
C ARG A 61 -7.55 -3.30 7.59
N VAL A 62 -8.06 -3.77 8.72
CA VAL A 62 -7.86 -3.19 10.05
C VAL A 62 -7.37 -4.33 10.97
N TRP A 63 -6.39 -4.05 11.81
CA TRP A 63 -5.77 -5.00 12.73
C TRP A 63 -5.81 -4.49 14.17
#